data_AF-A0A1W9IH09-F1
#
_entry.id   AF-A0A1W9IH09-F1
#
_cell.length_a   1.000
_cell.length_b   1.000
_cell.length_c   1.000
_cell.angle_alpha   90.00
_cell.angle_beta   90.00
_cell.angle_gamma   90.00
#
_symmetry.space_group_name_H-M   'P 1'
#
loop_
_entity.id
_entity.type
_entity.pdbx_description
1 polymer ?
#
loop_
_entity_poly.entity_id
_entity_poly.type
_entity_poly.pdbx_seq_one_letter_code
_entity_poly.pdbx_strand_id
1 'polypeptide(L)'
;MTHLKAATAAALLGTACGAVIAYSAIAGADKVAYPEGFDAKDKGALYSIVDRYDNKQYRELWASPPSVVQLAREGKPIPSGTVLTLVQYKAQLDAAGNPQKDANGRFIKGDLVAYTVMEKRDGWGTEYPADLRNGE
;
A
#
# COMPACT_ATOMS: atom_id res chain seq x y z
N MET A 1 8.87 -28.92 -69.47
CA MET A 1 10.10 -29.71 -69.24
C MET A 1 11.07 -28.79 -68.50
N THR A 2 11.14 -28.93 -67.17
CA THR A 2 12.29 -29.52 -66.41
C THR A 2 13.30 -28.41 -66.02
N HIS A 3 13.76 -28.19 -64.79
CA HIS A 3 13.76 -28.93 -63.51
C HIS A 3 13.79 -27.97 -62.30
N LEU A 4 13.40 -28.54 -61.16
CA LEU A 4 13.44 -28.06 -59.77
C LEU A 4 14.87 -28.01 -59.17
N LYS A 5 15.13 -27.08 -58.23
CA LYS A 5 15.92 -27.17 -56.96
C LYS A 5 16.41 -25.75 -56.56
N ALA A 6 16.59 -25.31 -55.31
CA ALA A 6 16.07 -25.57 -53.96
C ALA A 6 16.82 -24.58 -53.02
N ALA A 7 16.13 -23.99 -52.02
CA ALA A 7 16.60 -23.38 -50.74
C ALA A 7 17.71 -22.30 -50.76
N THR A 8 17.62 -21.18 -50.03
CA THR A 8 17.75 -21.12 -48.56
C THR A 8 17.33 -19.71 -48.04
N ALA A 9 16.79 -19.66 -46.82
CA ALA A 9 16.17 -18.52 -46.13
C ALA A 9 17.13 -17.65 -45.29
N ALA A 10 16.73 -16.38 -45.04
CA ALA A 10 16.92 -15.57 -43.82
C ALA A 10 16.23 -14.20 -44.05
N ALA A 11 15.07 -13.83 -43.48
CA ALA A 11 14.78 -13.41 -42.09
C ALA A 11 15.62 -12.15 -41.68
N LEU A 12 15.12 -11.00 -41.20
CA LEU A 12 14.02 -10.68 -40.28
C LEU A 12 13.60 -9.19 -40.36
N LEU A 13 12.29 -8.97 -40.23
CA LEU A 13 11.56 -7.98 -39.41
C LEU A 13 12.19 -6.59 -39.13
N GLY A 14 11.58 -5.56 -39.72
CA GLY A 14 11.70 -4.17 -39.25
C GLY A 14 10.68 -3.88 -38.16
N THR A 15 11.14 -3.77 -36.91
CA THR A 15 10.35 -3.40 -35.73
C THR A 15 10.05 -1.91 -35.77
N ALA A 16 8.78 -1.52 -35.93
CA ALA A 16 8.33 -0.16 -35.63
C ALA A 16 8.01 -0.07 -34.12
N CYS A 17 8.87 0.63 -33.37
CA CYS A 17 8.68 0.91 -31.96
C CYS A 17 7.37 1.71 -31.73
N GLY A 18 6.38 1.07 -31.12
CA GLY A 18 5.29 1.79 -30.46
C GLY A 18 5.82 2.46 -29.21
N ALA A 19 5.72 3.78 -29.13
CA ALA A 19 6.00 4.52 -27.91
C ALA A 19 4.94 4.14 -26.85
N VAL A 20 5.35 3.32 -25.88
CA VAL A 20 4.55 3.05 -24.69
C VAL A 20 4.58 4.31 -23.83
N ILE A 21 3.50 5.06 -23.84
CA ILE A 21 3.28 6.15 -22.87
C ILE A 21 3.00 5.47 -21.54
N ALA A 22 4.01 5.41 -20.67
CA ALA A 22 3.81 5.01 -19.28
C ALA A 22 3.05 6.12 -18.55
N TYR A 23 1.76 5.94 -18.31
CA TYR A 23 1.03 6.76 -17.37
C TYR A 23 1.56 6.48 -15.96
N SER A 24 2.28 7.44 -15.38
CA SER A 24 2.59 7.40 -13.96
C SER A 24 1.30 7.64 -13.19
N ALA A 25 0.76 6.55 -12.65
CA ALA A 25 -0.28 6.54 -11.65
C ALA A 25 0.18 7.25 -10.37
N ILE A 26 -0.20 8.51 -10.18
CA ILE A 26 -0.06 9.16 -8.88
C ILE A 26 -1.42 9.02 -8.18
N ALA A 27 -1.48 8.16 -7.17
CA ALA A 27 -2.59 8.17 -6.23
C ALA A 27 -2.55 9.51 -5.47
N GLY A 28 -3.31 10.50 -5.95
CA GLY A 28 -3.35 11.83 -5.36
C GLY A 28 -4.05 11.82 -4.01
N ALA A 29 -3.49 12.53 -3.04
CA ALA A 29 -4.11 12.76 -1.73
C ALA A 29 -5.44 13.54 -1.85
N ASP A 30 -5.71 14.16 -3.00
CA ASP A 30 -6.83 15.05 -3.28
C ASP A 30 -8.22 14.46 -2.95
N LYS A 31 -8.33 13.12 -2.95
CA LYS A 31 -9.60 12.42 -2.71
C LYS A 31 -9.78 11.95 -1.26
N VAL A 32 -8.72 11.86 -0.46
CA VAL A 32 -8.74 11.27 0.89
C VAL A 32 -8.82 12.38 1.94
N ALA A 33 -9.86 12.33 2.78
CA ALA A 33 -9.99 13.24 3.91
C ALA A 33 -9.13 12.81 5.11
N TYR A 34 -8.76 13.76 5.97
CA TYR A 34 -8.16 13.43 7.25
C TYR A 34 -9.16 12.63 8.13
N PRO A 35 -8.77 11.47 8.70
CA PRO A 35 -9.69 10.57 9.36
C PRO A 35 -9.94 10.99 10.81
N GLU A 36 -10.80 11.98 11.03
CA GLU A 36 -11.07 12.48 12.39
C GLU A 36 -11.63 11.40 13.33
N GLY A 37 -11.01 11.26 14.51
CA GLY A 37 -11.46 10.34 15.56
C GLY A 37 -11.32 8.86 15.22
N PHE A 38 -10.42 8.48 14.30
CA PHE A 38 -10.14 7.08 13.97
C PHE A 38 -9.69 6.23 15.17
N ASP A 39 -9.17 6.86 16.21
CA ASP A 39 -8.67 6.25 17.45
C ASP A 39 -9.75 6.10 18.52
N ALA A 40 -10.95 6.64 18.30
CA ALA A 40 -12.10 6.40 19.16
C ALA A 40 -12.57 4.94 19.02
N LYS A 41 -12.86 4.28 20.16
CA LYS A 41 -13.15 2.83 20.23
C LYS A 41 -14.33 2.38 19.36
N ASP A 42 -15.30 3.27 19.13
CA ASP A 42 -16.49 3.04 18.30
C ASP A 42 -16.24 3.33 16.81
N LYS A 43 -15.14 4.01 16.47
CA LYS A 43 -14.83 4.48 15.11
C LYS A 43 -13.66 3.75 14.46
N GLY A 44 -12.71 3.23 15.23
CA GLY A 44 -11.63 2.43 14.67
C GLY A 44 -11.06 1.38 15.62
N ALA A 45 -10.33 0.45 15.01
CA ALA A 45 -9.65 -0.64 15.69
C ALA A 45 -8.16 -0.62 15.35
N LEU A 46 -7.32 -0.54 16.39
CA LEU A 46 -5.88 -0.81 16.27
C LEU A 46 -5.70 -2.30 16.01
N TYR A 47 -5.37 -2.66 14.76
CA TYR A 47 -5.26 -4.07 14.37
C TYR A 47 -3.83 -4.58 14.33
N SER A 48 -2.84 -3.67 14.26
CA SER A 48 -1.43 -4.03 14.29
C SER A 48 -0.57 -2.88 14.78
N ILE A 49 0.56 -3.22 15.37
CA ILE A 49 1.63 -2.29 15.70
C ILE A 49 2.92 -2.86 15.13
N VAL A 50 3.70 -2.07 14.41
CA VAL A 50 4.91 -2.49 13.72
C VAL A 50 6.11 -1.67 14.19
N ASP A 51 7.17 -2.34 14.63
CA ASP A 51 8.46 -1.72 14.93
C ASP A 51 9.33 -1.75 13.68
N ARG A 52 9.67 -0.57 13.16
CA ARG A 52 10.50 -0.39 11.96
C ARG A 52 11.92 -0.11 12.36
N TYR A 53 12.76 -1.15 12.33
CA TYR A 53 14.17 -1.07 12.69
C TYR A 53 14.98 -0.21 11.71
N ASP A 54 14.61 -0.22 10.43
CA ASP A 54 15.29 0.50 9.35
C ASP A 54 15.29 2.03 9.55
N ASN A 55 14.18 2.58 10.06
CA ASN A 55 14.01 4.02 10.27
C ASN A 55 13.66 4.39 11.72
N LYS A 56 13.79 3.44 12.65
CA LYS A 56 13.58 3.60 14.10
C LYS A 56 12.19 4.18 14.43
N GLN A 57 11.14 3.61 13.84
CA GLN A 57 9.76 4.05 14.08
C GLN A 57 8.92 3.01 14.79
N TYR A 58 8.03 3.49 15.66
CA TYR A 58 6.90 2.74 16.21
C TYR A 58 5.66 3.12 15.41
N ARG A 59 5.00 2.15 14.79
CA ARG A 59 3.88 2.39 13.88
C ARG A 59 2.61 1.73 14.39
N GLU A 60 1.52 2.48 14.42
CA GLU A 60 0.19 1.97 14.73
C GLU A 60 -0.67 1.93 13.47
N LEU A 61 -1.31 0.79 13.22
CA LEU A 61 -2.16 0.59 12.07
C LEU A 61 -3.61 0.40 12.54
N TRP A 62 -4.45 1.35 12.13
CA TRP A 62 -5.85 1.44 12.50
C TRP A 62 -6.76 1.20 11.29
N ALA A 63 -7.92 0.60 11.52
CA ALA A 63 -8.96 0.40 10.52
C ALA A 63 -10.30 0.96 11.00
N SER A 64 -10.99 1.65 10.09
CA SER A 64 -12.31 2.24 10.30
C SER A 64 -13.26 1.83 9.16
N PRO A 65 -14.47 1.30 9.45
CA PRO A 65 -14.99 0.99 10.79
C PRO A 65 -14.27 -0.21 11.45
N PRO A 66 -14.37 -0.38 12.79
CA PRO A 66 -13.71 -1.46 13.53
C PRO A 66 -14.03 -2.87 13.00
N SER A 67 -15.25 -3.07 12.49
CA SER A 67 -15.74 -4.35 11.98
C SER A 67 -14.92 -4.88 10.79
N VAL A 68 -14.23 -4.01 10.06
CA VAL A 68 -13.41 -4.38 8.91
C VAL A 68 -12.27 -5.32 9.30
N VAL A 69 -11.75 -5.21 10.51
CA VAL A 69 -10.67 -6.09 11.00
C VAL A 69 -11.13 -7.55 11.00
N GLN A 70 -12.36 -7.82 11.41
CA GLN A 70 -12.90 -9.18 11.41
C GLN A 70 -13.18 -9.68 9.98
N LEU A 71 -13.73 -8.81 9.11
CA LEU A 71 -13.93 -9.16 7.70
C LEU A 71 -12.62 -9.56 7.02
N ALA A 72 -11.56 -8.78 7.25
CA ALA A 72 -10.23 -9.06 6.72
C ALA A 72 -9.67 -10.41 7.22
N ARG A 73 -9.85 -10.72 8.51
CA ARG A 73 -9.41 -12.01 9.11
C ARG A 73 -10.16 -13.20 8.51
N GLU A 74 -11.42 -13.01 8.16
CA GLU A 74 -12.27 -14.04 7.54
C GLU A 74 -12.07 -14.13 6.02
N GLY A 75 -11.18 -13.33 5.43
CA GLY A 75 -10.96 -13.27 3.98
C GLY A 75 -12.15 -12.70 3.20
N LYS A 76 -13.07 -11.99 3.88
CA LYS A 76 -14.22 -11.36 3.26
C LYS A 76 -13.80 -10.07 2.55
N PRO A 77 -14.53 -9.67 1.49
CA PRO A 77 -14.29 -8.40 0.82
C PRO A 77 -14.33 -7.22 1.80
N ILE A 78 -13.36 -6.32 1.67
CA ILE A 78 -13.31 -5.07 2.42
C ILE A 78 -14.30 -4.09 1.77
N PRO A 79 -15.28 -3.54 2.51
CA PRO A 79 -16.29 -2.67 1.94
C PRO A 79 -15.70 -1.31 1.51
N SER A 80 -16.32 -0.71 0.51
CA SER A 80 -16.14 0.70 0.16
C SER A 80 -16.44 1.61 1.36
N GLY A 81 -15.68 2.69 1.50
CA GLY A 81 -15.66 3.57 2.66
C GLY A 81 -14.77 3.10 3.80
N THR A 82 -14.06 1.98 3.65
CA THR A 82 -13.03 1.57 4.62
C THR A 82 -11.86 2.54 4.57
N VAL A 83 -11.43 3.03 5.74
CA VAL A 83 -10.23 3.85 5.91
C VAL A 83 -9.20 3.09 6.73
N LEU A 84 -7.97 3.07 6.25
CA LEU A 84 -6.79 2.58 6.97
C LEU A 84 -5.90 3.76 7.32
N THR A 85 -5.60 3.90 8.62
CA THR A 85 -4.76 4.98 9.14
C THR A 85 -3.50 4.39 9.75
N LEU A 86 -2.35 4.78 9.20
CA LEU A 86 -1.04 4.50 9.75
C LEU A 86 -0.55 5.74 10.51
N VAL A 87 -0.37 5.60 11.83
CA VAL A 87 0.27 6.62 12.68
C VAL A 87 1.72 6.24 12.90
N GLN A 88 2.63 7.14 12.56
CA GLN A 88 4.07 6.93 12.69
C GLN A 88 4.59 7.75 13.85
N TYR A 89 5.29 7.10 14.77
CA TYR A 89 6.02 7.73 15.86
C TYR A 89 7.51 7.39 15.75
N LYS A 90 8.36 8.25 16.30
CA LYS A 90 9.75 7.89 16.59
C LYS A 90 9.77 6.81 17.68
N ALA A 91 10.76 5.92 17.65
CA ALA A 91 11.12 5.15 18.83
C ALA A 91 11.96 6.03 19.78
N GLN A 92 11.79 5.87 21.09
CA GLN A 92 12.75 6.43 22.06
C GLN A 92 14.10 5.73 21.87
N LEU A 93 15.18 6.51 21.89
CA LEU A 93 16.53 6.01 21.64
C LEU A 93 17.37 6.10 22.92
N ASP A 94 18.23 5.11 23.13
CA ASP A 94 19.26 5.17 24.16
C ASP A 94 20.41 6.13 23.76
N ALA A 95 21.40 6.28 24.65
CA ALA A 95 22.56 7.13 24.40
C ALA A 95 23.43 6.66 23.21
N ALA A 96 23.34 5.40 22.80
CA ALA A 96 24.01 4.84 21.63
C ALA A 96 23.16 4.97 20.34
N GLY A 97 21.96 5.55 20.44
CA GLY A 97 21.04 5.73 19.33
C GLY A 97 20.24 4.48 18.96
N ASN A 98 20.20 3.45 19.81
CA ASN A 98 19.41 2.25 19.57
C ASN A 98 17.97 2.42 20.10
N PRO A 99 16.95 1.86 19.42
CA PRO A 99 15.60 1.87 19.95
C PRO A 99 15.51 1.16 21.30
N GLN A 100 15.00 1.87 22.30
CA GLN A 100 14.66 1.29 23.59
C GLN A 100 13.41 0.41 23.45
N LYS A 101 13.34 -0.64 24.27
CA LYS A 101 12.24 -1.60 24.27
C LYS A 101 11.51 -1.66 25.60
N ASP A 102 10.20 -1.85 25.55
CA ASP A 102 9.37 -2.11 26.72
C ASP A 102 9.52 -3.56 27.22
N ALA A 103 8.77 -3.91 28.29
CA ALA A 103 8.79 -5.25 28.88
C ALA A 103 8.33 -6.36 27.91
N ASN A 104 7.61 -6.02 26.85
CA ASN A 104 7.14 -6.95 25.82
C ASN A 104 8.09 -7.01 24.61
N GLY A 105 9.24 -6.33 24.67
CA GLY A 105 10.21 -6.27 23.59
C GLY A 105 9.83 -5.34 22.44
N ARG A 106 8.80 -4.49 22.61
CA ARG A 106 8.34 -3.51 21.61
C ARG A 106 9.09 -2.20 21.75
N PHE A 107 9.26 -1.46 20.66
CA PHE A 107 9.83 -0.11 20.76
C PHE A 107 8.99 0.76 21.71
N ILE A 108 9.67 1.55 22.54
CA ILE A 108 9.00 2.56 23.35
C ILE A 108 8.60 3.72 22.43
N LYS A 109 7.30 4.04 22.41
CA LYS A 109 6.74 5.12 21.59
C LYS A 109 7.30 6.49 22.02
N GLY A 110 7.77 7.29 21.06
CA GLY A 110 8.20 8.68 21.23
C GLY A 110 7.31 9.66 20.46
N ASP A 111 7.92 10.70 19.91
CA ASP A 111 7.20 11.79 19.24
C ASP A 111 6.47 11.34 17.98
N LEU A 112 5.34 11.97 17.69
CA LEU A 112 4.62 11.82 16.42
C LEU A 112 5.49 12.27 15.25
N VAL A 113 5.48 11.48 14.17
CA VAL A 113 6.14 11.79 12.90
C VAL A 113 5.10 12.19 11.86
N ALA A 114 4.12 11.33 11.59
CA ALA A 114 3.15 11.54 10.51
C ALA A 114 1.91 10.66 10.64
N TYR A 115 0.86 11.08 9.94
CA TYR A 115 -0.29 10.24 9.58
C TYR A 115 -0.21 9.90 8.09
N THR A 116 -0.48 8.64 7.75
CA THR A 116 -0.66 8.20 6.37
C THR A 116 -1.99 7.48 6.28
N VAL A 117 -2.82 7.88 5.31
CA VAL A 117 -4.21 7.48 5.25
C VAL A 117 -4.47 6.88 3.88
N MET A 118 -5.17 5.76 3.85
CA MET A 118 -5.65 5.12 2.65
C MET A 118 -7.14 4.88 2.79
N GLU A 119 -7.89 5.08 1.72
CA GLU A 119 -9.33 4.87 1.70
C GLU A 119 -9.72 4.03 0.50
N LYS A 120 -10.57 3.03 0.74
CA LYS A 120 -11.22 2.27 -0.33
C LYS A 120 -12.51 2.99 -0.72
N ARG A 121 -12.69 3.29 -2.01
CA ARG A 121 -13.95 3.78 -2.57
C ARG A 121 -14.23 3.13 -3.92
N ASP A 122 -15.51 2.89 -4.17
CA ASP A 122 -15.97 2.41 -5.47
C ASP A 122 -15.64 3.43 -6.56
N GLY A 123 -15.19 2.94 -7.71
CA GLY A 123 -14.82 3.78 -8.86
C GLY A 123 -13.47 4.49 -8.76
N TRP A 124 -12.78 4.45 -7.61
CA TRP A 124 -11.41 4.98 -7.52
C TRP A 124 -10.42 4.01 -8.18
N GLY A 125 -9.48 4.56 -8.97
CA GLY A 125 -8.51 3.76 -9.71
C GLY A 125 -9.05 3.23 -11.05
N THR A 126 -10.24 3.66 -11.47
CA THR A 126 -10.81 3.33 -12.79
C THR A 126 -9.97 3.87 -13.95
N GLU A 127 -9.15 4.89 -13.68
CA GLU A 127 -8.12 5.40 -14.56
C GLU A 127 -6.97 4.40 -14.84
N TYR A 128 -6.83 3.33 -14.04
CA TYR A 128 -5.79 2.31 -14.19
C TYR A 128 -6.30 1.04 -14.90
N PRO A 129 -5.42 0.27 -15.56
CA PRO A 129 -5.73 -1.08 -16.05
C PRO A 129 -6.25 -2.00 -14.95
N ALA A 130 -7.22 -2.87 -15.28
CA ALA A 130 -7.90 -3.74 -14.31
C ALA A 130 -6.94 -4.70 -13.58
N ASP A 131 -5.88 -5.14 -14.24
CA ASP A 131 -4.85 -6.01 -13.68
C ASP A 131 -3.93 -5.33 -12.66
N LEU A 132 -3.95 -3.99 -12.57
CA LEU A 132 -3.15 -3.21 -11.61
C LEU A 132 -3.97 -2.71 -10.41
N ARG A 133 -5.29 -2.95 -10.38
CA ARG A 133 -6.17 -2.43 -9.34
C ARG A 133 -6.22 -3.36 -8.12
N ASN A 134 -6.25 -2.76 -6.93
CA ASN A 134 -6.41 -3.47 -5.66
C ASN A 134 -7.90 -3.69 -5.30
N GLY A 135 -8.73 -4.02 -6.29
CA GLY A 135 -10.18 -3.99 -6.16
C GLY A 135 -10.89 -4.09 -7.51
N GLU A 136 -11.78 -3.14 -7.79
CA GLU A 136 -12.71 -3.21 -8.94
C GLU A 136 -12.04 -3.35 -10.32
#